data_AF-A2FPA2-F1
#
_entry.id   AF-A2FPA2-F1
#
_cell.length_a   1.000
_cell.length_b   1.000
_cell.length_c   1.000
_cell.angle_alpha   90.00
_cell.angle_beta   90.00
_cell.angle_gamma   90.00
#
_symmetry.space_group_name_H-M   'P 1'
#
loop_
_entity.id
_entity.type
_entity.pdbx_description
1 polymer ?
#
loop_
_entity_poly.entity_id
_entity_poly.type
_entity_poly.pdbx_seq_one_letter_code
_entity_poly.pdbx_strand_id
1 'polypeptide(L)'
;MVSSGGGSAEWAASIGGHGGGLVGASGVSDCRQGIICPDIISSGGTQISGGIATKIGRLGGSDGQFGIVSLPEISSDHGGIGGNGYWSGATLNFTGVGGGGSSFVSGFPNCIALNSSENENPSETNSSVHYSGISFMSPSMQQGNTTMPLYYKRNSIGIGNRSRGAIRITILNYIPSCKNSFYSFKTSNMFVFILINDI
;
A
#
# COMPACT_ATOMS: atom_id res chain seq x y z
N MET A 1 0.92 -5.56 8.33
CA MET A 1 0.29 -4.56 7.44
C MET A 1 1.39 -3.82 6.70
N VAL A 2 1.09 -3.32 5.51
CA VAL A 2 2.00 -2.54 4.67
C VAL A 2 1.23 -1.33 4.16
N SER A 3 1.76 -0.14 4.38
CA SER A 3 1.26 1.10 3.78
C SER A 3 2.13 1.47 2.59
N SER A 4 1.53 1.89 1.49
CA SER A 4 2.28 2.35 0.31
C SER A 4 2.58 3.84 0.31
N GLY A 5 3.70 4.17 -0.33
CA GLY A 5 4.03 5.53 -0.75
C GLY A 5 3.40 5.89 -2.09
N GLY A 6 3.27 7.19 -2.35
CA GLY A 6 3.03 7.69 -3.70
C GLY A 6 4.32 7.67 -4.54
N GLY A 7 4.19 7.68 -5.85
CA GLY A 7 5.30 7.88 -6.77
C GLY A 7 5.71 9.35 -6.83
N SER A 8 6.95 9.61 -7.23
CA SER A 8 7.46 10.96 -7.42
C SER A 8 7.27 11.45 -8.87
N ALA A 9 7.50 12.74 -9.07
CA ALA A 9 7.48 13.39 -10.37
C ALA A 9 8.68 14.33 -10.47
N GLU A 10 9.31 14.38 -11.64
CA GLU A 10 10.47 15.24 -11.88
C GLU A 10 10.06 16.59 -12.48
N TRP A 11 9.22 16.60 -13.53
CA TRP A 11 8.87 17.79 -14.29
C TRP A 11 7.64 18.52 -13.73
N ALA A 12 7.54 19.82 -13.98
CA ALA A 12 6.52 20.67 -13.35
C ALA A 12 5.07 20.29 -13.72
N ALA A 13 4.84 19.76 -14.93
CA ALA A 13 3.52 19.26 -15.34
C ALA A 13 3.33 17.76 -15.05
N SER A 14 4.37 17.07 -14.58
CA SER A 14 4.31 15.67 -14.18
C SER A 14 3.63 15.54 -12.81
N ILE A 15 2.81 14.50 -12.63
CA ILE A 15 2.11 14.21 -11.37
C ILE A 15 2.38 12.76 -10.98
N GLY A 16 2.97 12.54 -9.81
CA GLY A 16 3.20 11.19 -9.28
C GLY A 16 1.89 10.54 -8.82
N GLY A 17 1.79 9.22 -8.96
CA GLY A 17 0.61 8.47 -8.53
C GLY A 17 0.49 8.38 -7.01
N HIS A 18 -0.70 8.56 -6.44
CA HIS A 18 -0.91 8.39 -5.00
C HIS A 18 -0.93 6.91 -4.59
N GLY A 19 -0.48 6.62 -3.36
CA GLY A 19 -0.58 5.30 -2.73
C GLY A 19 -1.75 5.21 -1.73
N GLY A 20 -1.64 4.31 -0.76
CA GLY A 20 -2.56 4.16 0.37
C GLY A 20 -3.77 3.25 0.13
N GLY A 21 -4.01 2.79 -1.11
CA GLY A 21 -5.13 1.91 -1.46
C GLY A 21 -4.73 0.51 -1.87
N LEU A 22 -5.73 -0.31 -2.23
CA LEU A 22 -5.54 -1.65 -2.83
C LEU A 22 -4.74 -1.58 -4.13
N VAL A 23 -4.92 -0.50 -4.87
CA VAL A 23 -4.23 -0.20 -6.12
C VAL A 23 -3.65 1.20 -5.97
N GLY A 24 -2.36 1.35 -6.24
CA GLY A 24 -1.74 2.66 -6.38
C GLY A 24 -2.17 3.33 -7.68
N ALA A 25 -2.26 4.65 -7.71
CA ALA A 25 -2.61 5.34 -8.94
C ALA A 25 -1.44 5.39 -9.91
N SER A 26 -1.77 5.48 -11.20
CA SER A 26 -0.79 5.78 -12.23
C SER A 26 -0.29 7.22 -12.09
N GLY A 27 0.97 7.44 -12.41
CA GLY A 27 1.48 8.80 -12.59
C GLY A 27 1.11 9.36 -13.98
N VAL A 28 1.14 10.67 -14.09
CA VAL A 28 0.92 11.43 -15.32
C VAL A 28 2.25 12.05 -15.77
N SER A 29 2.79 11.61 -16.90
CA SER A 29 4.09 12.07 -17.41
C SER A 29 3.97 13.28 -18.33
N ASP A 30 4.72 14.33 -18.04
CA ASP A 30 5.09 15.37 -19.01
C ASP A 30 6.31 14.89 -19.78
N CYS A 31 6.19 14.70 -21.10
CA CYS A 31 7.31 14.19 -21.91
C CYS A 31 7.94 15.22 -22.87
N ARG A 32 7.36 16.43 -22.93
CA ARG A 32 7.82 17.52 -23.83
C ARG A 32 7.59 18.92 -23.23
N GLN A 33 7.88 19.10 -21.95
CA GLN A 33 8.01 20.38 -21.26
C GLN A 33 6.70 21.17 -21.31
N GLY A 34 5.72 20.67 -20.55
CA GLY A 34 4.34 21.16 -20.46
C GLY A 34 3.34 20.33 -21.28
N ILE A 35 3.75 19.22 -21.89
CA ILE A 35 2.86 18.38 -22.71
C ILE A 35 2.72 17.01 -22.05
N ILE A 36 1.50 16.73 -21.59
CA ILE A 36 1.14 15.42 -21.03
C ILE A 36 1.10 14.38 -22.14
N CYS A 37 1.76 13.26 -21.90
CA CYS A 37 1.87 12.16 -22.86
C CYS A 37 1.09 10.96 -22.33
N PRO A 38 -0.18 10.78 -22.75
CA PRO A 38 -1.07 9.75 -22.19
C PRO A 38 -0.60 8.32 -22.47
N ASP A 39 0.19 8.12 -23.54
CA ASP A 39 0.75 6.82 -23.91
C ASP A 39 1.99 6.43 -23.08
N ILE A 40 2.50 7.35 -22.25
CA ILE A 40 3.64 7.11 -21.36
C ILE A 40 3.11 6.80 -19.96
N ILE A 41 2.92 5.50 -19.73
CA ILE A 41 2.24 4.94 -18.57
C ILE A 41 3.27 4.56 -17.51
N SER A 42 3.00 4.97 -16.28
CA SER A 42 3.64 4.48 -15.07
C SER A 42 2.53 4.09 -14.11
N SER A 43 2.09 2.83 -14.15
CA SER A 43 0.95 2.40 -13.32
C SER A 43 1.35 2.21 -11.87
N GLY A 44 0.38 2.27 -10.97
CA GLY A 44 0.62 1.87 -9.59
C GLY A 44 0.60 0.36 -9.40
N GLY A 45 1.11 -0.09 -8.25
CA GLY A 45 1.07 -1.48 -7.82
C GLY A 45 -0.35 -1.94 -7.49
N THR A 46 -0.59 -3.25 -7.59
CA THR A 46 -1.88 -3.90 -7.28
C THR A 46 -1.75 -4.84 -6.07
N GLN A 47 -2.71 -5.72 -5.82
CA GLN A 47 -2.58 -6.74 -4.77
C GLN A 47 -1.79 -7.98 -5.22
N ILE A 48 -1.53 -8.12 -6.51
CA ILE A 48 -0.91 -9.33 -7.09
C ILE A 48 0.32 -9.05 -7.96
N SER A 49 0.61 -7.78 -8.24
CA SER A 49 1.72 -7.40 -9.11
C SER A 49 2.16 -5.96 -8.84
N GLY A 50 3.41 -5.68 -9.18
CA GLY A 50 3.89 -4.31 -9.30
C GLY A 50 3.21 -3.54 -10.43
N GLY A 51 3.46 -2.23 -10.45
CA GLY A 51 3.02 -1.37 -11.54
C GLY A 51 3.75 -1.67 -12.85
N ILE A 52 3.15 -1.31 -13.98
CA ILE A 52 3.70 -1.49 -15.32
C ILE A 52 4.19 -0.14 -15.84
N ALA A 53 5.42 -0.12 -16.36
CA ALA A 53 6.02 1.05 -17.01
C ALA A 53 6.12 0.86 -18.52
N THR A 54 5.82 1.93 -19.27
CA THR A 54 6.13 2.03 -20.69
C THR A 54 7.63 1.77 -20.93
N LYS A 55 7.97 1.04 -22.01
CA LYS A 55 9.36 0.64 -22.37
C LYS A 55 9.87 1.29 -23.65
N ILE A 56 9.49 2.54 -23.92
CA ILE A 56 9.73 3.19 -25.21
C ILE A 56 10.86 4.22 -25.11
N GLY A 57 11.95 3.97 -25.84
CA GLY A 57 13.06 4.91 -25.99
C GLY A 57 13.61 5.42 -24.66
N ARG A 58 13.91 6.72 -24.58
CA ARG A 58 14.46 7.37 -23.38
C ARG A 58 13.48 7.48 -22.20
N LEU A 59 12.19 7.26 -22.44
CA LEU A 59 11.14 7.25 -21.41
C LEU A 59 10.80 5.81 -20.97
N GLY A 60 11.61 4.84 -21.40
CA GLY A 60 11.48 3.46 -20.94
C GLY A 60 11.76 3.35 -19.44
N GLY A 61 10.94 2.59 -18.73
CA GLY A 61 11.03 2.44 -17.28
C GLY A 61 11.19 1.00 -16.80
N SER A 62 11.05 0.82 -15.48
CA SER A 62 11.04 -0.49 -14.82
C SER A 62 9.68 -0.75 -14.17
N ASP A 63 9.23 -1.99 -14.27
CA ASP A 63 8.00 -2.41 -13.60
C ASP A 63 8.25 -2.48 -12.09
N GLY A 64 7.20 -2.31 -11.30
CA GLY A 64 7.28 -2.47 -9.86
C GLY A 64 7.53 -3.91 -9.45
N GLN A 65 8.08 -4.09 -8.26
CA GLN A 65 8.31 -5.37 -7.60
C GLN A 65 7.57 -5.44 -6.26
N PHE A 66 7.55 -6.63 -5.66
CA PHE A 66 7.04 -6.82 -4.32
C PHE A 66 7.90 -6.06 -3.31
N GLY A 67 7.28 -5.29 -2.41
CA GLY A 67 7.98 -4.58 -1.33
C GLY A 67 8.84 -3.39 -1.74
N ILE A 68 9.41 -3.39 -2.95
CA ILE A 68 10.45 -2.45 -3.38
C ILE A 68 10.22 -1.97 -4.81
N VAL A 69 10.57 -0.72 -5.08
CA VAL A 69 10.60 -0.14 -6.41
C VAL A 69 11.83 -0.61 -7.18
N SER A 70 11.65 -0.97 -8.45
CA SER A 70 12.76 -1.27 -9.34
C SER A 70 13.26 -0.01 -10.01
N LEU A 71 14.59 0.10 -10.09
CA LEU A 71 15.26 1.16 -10.83
C LEU A 71 15.78 0.60 -12.16
N PRO A 72 15.61 1.30 -13.28
CA PRO A 72 16.19 0.89 -14.56
C PRO A 72 17.72 1.05 -14.52
N GLU A 73 18.49 -0.03 -14.71
CA GLU A 73 19.95 -0.05 -14.53
C GLU A 73 20.75 0.87 -15.48
N ILE A 74 20.13 1.41 -16.53
CA ILE A 74 20.82 1.96 -17.71
C ILE A 74 20.64 3.48 -17.87
N SER A 75 19.90 4.15 -16.98
CA SER A 75 19.67 5.60 -17.13
C SER A 75 20.58 6.42 -16.22
N SER A 76 21.32 7.36 -16.81
CA SER A 76 22.00 8.44 -16.07
C SER A 76 21.03 9.47 -15.49
N ASP A 77 19.77 9.44 -15.95
CA ASP A 77 18.72 10.39 -15.60
C ASP A 77 17.45 9.63 -15.23
N HIS A 78 17.22 9.50 -13.92
CA HIS A 78 16.01 8.89 -13.39
C HIS A 78 14.95 9.95 -13.21
N GLY A 79 13.77 9.69 -13.77
CA GLY A 79 12.61 10.51 -13.53
C GLY A 79 11.99 10.27 -12.17
N GLY A 80 10.69 10.46 -12.11
CA GLY A 80 9.89 10.05 -10.98
C GLY A 80 9.98 8.54 -10.73
N ILE A 81 10.31 8.21 -9.48
CA ILE A 81 10.44 6.86 -8.95
C ILE A 81 9.10 6.39 -8.40
N GLY A 82 8.76 5.13 -8.68
CA GLY A 82 7.57 4.48 -8.14
C GLY A 82 7.53 4.46 -6.62
N GLY A 83 6.33 4.57 -6.06
CA GLY A 83 6.11 4.44 -4.63
C GLY A 83 6.23 2.99 -4.18
N ASN A 84 6.99 2.75 -3.11
CA ASN A 84 7.03 1.44 -2.46
C ASN A 84 5.65 1.06 -1.89
N GLY A 85 5.45 -0.22 -1.63
CA GLY A 85 4.19 -0.74 -1.10
C GLY A 85 4.26 -2.23 -0.88
N TYR A 86 3.11 -2.86 -0.68
CA TYR A 86 2.98 -4.31 -0.77
C TYR A 86 3.44 -4.77 -2.15
N TRP A 87 2.93 -4.13 -3.19
CA TRP A 87 3.55 -4.06 -4.50
C TRP A 87 3.87 -2.61 -4.85
N SER A 88 5.07 -2.35 -5.35
CA SER A 88 5.48 -1.00 -5.72
C SER A 88 4.84 -0.55 -7.03
N GLY A 89 4.75 0.77 -7.20
CA GLY A 89 4.43 1.37 -8.49
C GLY A 89 5.60 1.27 -9.47
N ALA A 90 5.31 1.47 -10.75
CA ALA A 90 6.34 1.50 -11.78
C ALA A 90 7.18 2.78 -11.70
N THR A 91 8.37 2.73 -12.30
CA THR A 91 9.30 3.86 -12.43
C THR A 91 9.54 4.16 -13.90
N LEU A 92 9.61 5.44 -14.26
CA LEU A 92 10.02 5.87 -15.60
C LEU A 92 11.33 6.67 -15.55
N ASN A 93 12.07 6.65 -16.66
CA ASN A 93 13.29 7.44 -16.83
C ASN A 93 13.02 8.86 -17.34
N PHE A 94 14.07 9.69 -17.26
CA PHE A 94 14.08 11.04 -17.79
C PHE A 94 12.89 11.82 -17.20
N THR A 95 12.12 12.55 -18.00
CA THR A 95 10.96 13.35 -17.55
C THR A 95 9.81 12.58 -16.85
N GLY A 96 9.91 11.26 -16.79
CA GLY A 96 8.87 10.35 -16.38
C GLY A 96 8.43 10.51 -14.93
N VAL A 97 7.42 9.74 -14.56
CA VAL A 97 6.82 9.72 -13.22
C VAL A 97 6.78 8.34 -12.62
N GLY A 98 6.64 8.28 -11.30
CA GLY A 98 6.35 7.06 -10.58
C GLY A 98 4.85 6.83 -10.40
N GLY A 99 4.42 5.58 -10.54
CA GLY A 99 3.14 5.13 -10.02
C GLY A 99 3.17 5.00 -8.48
N GLY A 100 2.03 5.06 -7.83
CA GLY A 100 1.92 4.78 -6.39
C GLY A 100 2.03 3.28 -6.08
N GLY A 101 2.49 2.91 -4.88
CA GLY A 101 2.43 1.52 -4.44
C GLY A 101 1.03 1.11 -3.97
N SER A 102 0.80 -0.19 -3.82
CA SER A 102 -0.39 -0.74 -3.15
C SER A 102 -0.15 -0.96 -1.66
N SER A 103 -1.22 -0.87 -0.87
CA SER A 103 -1.22 -1.16 0.56
C SER A 103 -1.81 -2.54 0.83
N PHE A 104 -1.44 -3.14 1.95
CA PHE A 104 -1.96 -4.43 2.40
C PHE A 104 -2.28 -4.41 3.89
N VAL A 105 -3.48 -4.85 4.26
CA VAL A 105 -3.87 -5.04 5.66
C VAL A 105 -4.54 -6.40 5.78
N SER A 106 -3.98 -7.26 6.63
CA SER A 106 -4.52 -8.61 6.83
C SER A 106 -5.96 -8.54 7.34
N GLY A 107 -6.88 -9.24 6.68
CA GLY A 107 -8.31 -9.20 6.97
C GLY A 107 -9.08 -8.02 6.36
N PHE A 108 -8.42 -7.15 5.59
CA PHE A 108 -9.13 -6.10 4.83
C PHE A 108 -9.75 -6.68 3.56
N PRO A 109 -11.01 -6.34 3.23
CA PRO A 109 -11.66 -6.83 2.02
C PRO A 109 -10.85 -6.56 0.76
N ASN A 110 -10.78 -7.56 -0.12
CA ASN A 110 -10.06 -7.53 -1.41
C ASN A 110 -8.53 -7.38 -1.32
N CYS A 111 -7.93 -7.34 -0.13
CA CYS A 111 -6.50 -7.61 -0.02
C CYS A 111 -6.21 -9.07 -0.36
N ILE A 112 -5.06 -9.33 -0.98
CA ILE A 112 -4.61 -10.70 -1.29
C ILE A 112 -3.26 -10.90 -0.61
N ALA A 113 -3.23 -11.77 0.40
CA ALA A 113 -2.02 -12.13 1.13
C ALA A 113 -1.12 -13.03 0.28
N LEU A 114 0.17 -13.11 0.64
CA LEU A 114 1.07 -14.12 0.10
C LEU A 114 0.68 -15.52 0.60
N ASN A 115 1.02 -16.56 -0.16
CA ASN A 115 0.75 -17.94 0.25
C ASN A 115 1.57 -18.38 1.47
N SER A 116 2.76 -17.81 1.66
CA SER A 116 3.75 -18.19 2.67
C SER A 116 4.82 -17.11 2.83
N SER A 117 5.76 -17.34 3.75
CA SER A 117 6.98 -16.54 3.93
C SER A 117 8.05 -16.77 2.87
N GLU A 118 7.95 -17.83 2.07
CA GLU A 118 9.06 -18.35 1.27
C GLU A 118 9.16 -17.72 -0.13
N ASN A 119 8.08 -17.08 -0.59
CA ASN A 119 8.00 -16.49 -1.92
C ASN A 119 6.94 -15.39 -1.98
N GLU A 120 6.97 -14.63 -3.07
CA GLU A 120 6.09 -13.49 -3.34
C GLU A 120 4.81 -13.90 -4.10
N ASN A 121 4.44 -15.19 -4.07
CA ASN A 121 3.25 -15.66 -4.77
C ASN A 121 1.98 -15.27 -3.98
N PRO A 122 1.02 -14.57 -4.61
CA PRO A 122 -0.28 -14.31 -4.01
C PRO A 122 -1.03 -15.61 -3.65
N SER A 123 -1.91 -15.52 -2.66
CA SER A 123 -2.78 -16.62 -2.25
C SER A 123 -3.66 -17.09 -3.40
N GLU A 124 -3.63 -18.40 -3.69
CA GLU A 124 -4.44 -19.03 -4.75
C GLU A 124 -5.95 -18.89 -4.52
N THR A 125 -6.36 -18.75 -3.25
CA THR A 125 -7.76 -18.55 -2.86
C THR A 125 -8.14 -17.09 -2.70
N ASN A 126 -7.23 -16.16 -3.05
CA ASN A 126 -7.37 -14.72 -2.81
C ASN A 126 -7.67 -14.39 -1.34
N SER A 127 -7.09 -15.15 -0.40
CA SER A 127 -7.24 -14.88 1.04
C SER A 127 -6.68 -13.51 1.39
N SER A 128 -7.43 -12.70 2.12
CA SER A 128 -6.93 -11.45 2.69
C SER A 128 -6.18 -11.65 4.01
N VAL A 129 -6.21 -12.86 4.58
CA VAL A 129 -5.58 -13.20 5.85
C VAL A 129 -4.13 -13.59 5.59
N HIS A 130 -3.20 -12.92 6.29
CA HIS A 130 -1.77 -13.21 6.27
C HIS A 130 -1.50 -14.70 6.55
N TYR A 131 -0.52 -15.30 5.88
CA TYR A 131 -0.21 -16.74 5.97
C TYR A 131 -0.01 -17.27 7.40
N SER A 132 0.37 -16.40 8.34
CA SER A 132 0.44 -16.72 9.78
C SER A 132 -0.92 -16.98 10.46
N GLY A 133 -2.05 -16.72 9.79
CA GLY A 133 -3.39 -16.72 10.36
C GLY A 133 -3.79 -15.44 11.12
N ILE A 134 -2.87 -14.50 11.33
CA ILE A 134 -3.12 -13.23 12.05
C ILE A 134 -3.82 -12.21 11.13
N SER A 135 -4.91 -11.61 11.60
CA SER A 135 -5.65 -10.55 10.89
C SER A 135 -6.13 -9.44 11.83
N PHE A 136 -6.45 -8.29 11.25
CA PHE A 136 -7.07 -7.18 11.97
C PHE A 136 -8.60 -7.38 11.99
N MET A 137 -9.23 -7.04 13.12
CA MET A 137 -10.68 -6.96 13.20
C MET A 137 -11.13 -5.58 12.70
N SER A 138 -11.99 -5.57 11.68
CA SER A 138 -12.56 -4.34 11.10
C SER A 138 -11.53 -3.28 10.64
N PRO A 139 -10.53 -3.64 9.82
CA PRO A 139 -9.55 -2.68 9.31
C PRO A 139 -10.18 -1.67 8.36
N SER A 140 -9.61 -0.46 8.31
CA SER A 140 -9.96 0.58 7.33
C SER A 140 -8.71 1.05 6.58
N MET A 141 -8.84 1.24 5.26
CA MET A 141 -7.77 1.72 4.37
C MET A 141 -8.25 2.96 3.63
N GLN A 142 -7.40 3.98 3.50
CA GLN A 142 -7.73 5.26 2.85
C GLN A 142 -6.65 5.61 1.84
N GLN A 143 -7.05 5.94 0.61
CA GLN A 143 -6.15 6.33 -0.46
C GLN A 143 -5.58 7.73 -0.23
N GLY A 144 -4.37 7.99 -0.73
CA GLY A 144 -3.69 9.28 -0.62
C GLY A 144 -4.46 10.47 -1.23
N ASN A 145 -5.39 10.21 -2.15
CA ASN A 145 -6.23 11.23 -2.79
C ASN A 145 -7.60 11.42 -2.12
N THR A 146 -7.90 10.71 -1.02
CA THR A 146 -9.14 10.90 -0.27
C THR A 146 -8.91 11.74 0.99
N THR A 147 -10.01 12.25 1.56
CA THR A 147 -9.95 12.98 2.82
C THR A 147 -9.64 12.00 3.96
N MET A 148 -8.60 12.28 4.73
CA MET A 148 -8.15 11.48 5.86
C MET A 148 -7.77 12.36 7.05
N PRO A 149 -7.72 11.80 8.27
CA PRO A 149 -7.14 12.50 9.42
C PRO A 149 -5.65 12.81 9.17
N LEU A 150 -5.26 14.07 9.33
CA LEU A 150 -3.85 14.45 9.16
C LEU A 150 -3.04 14.04 10.40
N TYR A 151 -1.79 13.65 10.17
CA TYR A 151 -0.94 13.08 11.23
C TYR A 151 -0.61 14.09 12.34
N TYR A 152 -0.54 15.39 12.03
CA TYR A 152 -0.03 16.42 12.93
C TYR A 152 -1.07 16.98 13.91
N LYS A 153 -2.37 16.72 13.71
CA LYS A 153 -3.43 17.18 14.62
C LYS A 153 -4.64 16.23 14.58
N ARG A 154 -5.11 15.82 15.77
CA ARG A 154 -6.15 14.78 15.92
C ARG A 154 -7.44 15.06 15.14
N ASN A 155 -7.88 16.31 15.14
CA ASN A 155 -9.15 16.75 14.55
C ASN A 155 -8.97 17.44 13.20
N SER A 156 -7.75 17.45 12.64
CA SER A 156 -7.55 17.98 11.30
C SER A 156 -7.79 16.88 10.27
N ILE A 157 -8.52 17.25 9.21
CA ILE A 157 -8.77 16.42 8.04
C ILE A 157 -8.17 17.11 6.82
N GLY A 158 -7.75 16.32 5.84
CA GLY A 158 -7.24 16.84 4.57
C GLY A 158 -6.97 15.73 3.57
N ILE A 159 -6.56 16.11 2.37
CA ILE A 159 -6.23 15.15 1.30
C ILE A 159 -4.75 14.79 1.40
N GLY A 160 -4.49 13.53 1.73
CA GLY A 160 -3.14 13.01 1.92
C GLY A 160 -2.33 13.77 2.97
N ASN A 161 -1.01 13.51 2.98
CA ASN A 161 -0.06 14.26 3.81
C ASN A 161 0.90 15.02 2.88
N ARG A 162 0.48 16.24 2.47
CA ARG A 162 1.22 17.05 1.49
C ARG A 162 2.67 17.25 1.94
N SER A 163 3.60 16.93 1.04
CA SER A 163 5.06 17.08 1.23
C SER A 163 5.67 16.25 2.37
N ARG A 164 4.91 15.34 3.01
CA ARG A 164 5.39 14.49 4.10
C ARG A 164 4.71 13.13 4.05
N GLY A 165 5.44 12.08 3.67
CA GLY A 165 4.97 10.72 3.86
C GLY A 165 4.77 10.44 5.36
N ALA A 166 3.55 10.09 5.76
CA ALA A 166 3.26 9.76 7.15
C ALA A 166 2.31 8.56 7.21
N ILE A 167 2.62 7.64 8.11
CA ILE A 167 1.80 6.46 8.41
C ILE A 167 1.29 6.65 9.82
N ARG A 168 -0.02 6.53 10.01
CA ARG A 168 -0.64 6.58 11.34
C ARG A 168 -1.47 5.33 11.57
N ILE A 169 -1.01 4.50 12.50
CA ILE A 169 -1.79 3.37 13.01
C ILE A 169 -2.64 3.91 14.16
N THR A 170 -3.96 3.80 14.04
CA THR A 170 -4.89 4.17 15.11
C THR A 170 -5.68 2.93 15.48
N ILE A 171 -5.61 2.53 16.75
CA ILE A 171 -6.46 1.46 17.29
C ILE A 171 -7.82 2.09 17.58
N LEU A 172 -8.80 1.81 16.72
CA LEU A 172 -10.09 2.51 16.74
C LEU A 172 -11.05 1.97 17.80
N ASN A 173 -11.02 0.67 18.08
CA ASN A 173 -11.85 0.04 19.12
C ASN A 173 -11.19 -1.28 19.57
N TYR A 174 -11.04 -1.46 20.88
CA TYR A 174 -10.78 -2.77 21.46
C TYR A 174 -12.12 -3.48 21.59
N ILE A 175 -12.43 -4.40 20.67
CA ILE A 175 -13.54 -5.33 20.87
C ILE A 175 -12.98 -6.44 21.76
N PRO A 176 -13.40 -6.59 23.03
CA PRO A 176 -12.98 -7.72 23.84
C PRO A 176 -13.45 -9.00 23.14
N SER A 177 -12.53 -9.68 22.46
CA SER A 177 -12.81 -11.01 21.94
C SER A 177 -12.75 -11.98 23.12
N CYS A 178 -13.90 -12.32 23.69
CA CYS A 178 -13.98 -13.42 24.63
C CYS A 178 -13.67 -14.71 23.87
N LYS A 179 -12.40 -15.14 23.85
CA LYS A 179 -12.11 -16.56 23.62
C LYS A 179 -12.61 -17.29 24.85
N ASN A 180 -13.86 -17.77 24.79
CA ASN A 180 -14.39 -18.67 25.80
C ASN A 180 -13.58 -19.97 25.74
N SER A 181 -12.51 -20.05 26.52
CA SER A 181 -11.91 -21.31 26.92
C SER A 181 -12.90 -21.98 27.86
N PHE A 182 -13.88 -22.69 27.31
CA PHE A 182 -14.81 -23.52 28.08
C PHE A 182 -14.04 -24.70 28.69
N TYR A 183 -13.37 -24.46 29.81
CA TYR A 183 -13.03 -25.55 30.72
C TYR A 183 -14.30 -25.92 31.47
N SER A 184 -14.96 -26.98 31.00
CA SER A 184 -16.09 -27.62 31.67
C SER A 184 -15.63 -28.24 32.99
N PHE A 185 -15.59 -27.46 34.06
CA PHE A 185 -15.67 -28.02 35.41
C PHE A 185 -17.15 -28.27 35.72
N LYS A 186 -17.54 -29.55 35.67
CA LYS A 186 -18.81 -30.00 36.22
C LYS A 186 -18.80 -29.76 37.72
N THR A 187 -19.45 -28.69 38.15
CA THR A 187 -20.31 -28.53 39.34
C THR A 187 -20.22 -27.10 39.87
N SER A 188 -21.39 -26.51 40.13
CA SER A 188 -21.63 -25.16 40.67
C SER A 188 -21.48 -23.99 39.67
N ASN A 189 -22.57 -23.25 39.51
CA ASN A 189 -22.70 -22.05 38.68
C ASN A 189 -21.79 -20.92 39.20
N MET A 190 -20.53 -20.91 38.76
CA MET A 190 -19.67 -19.75 38.90
C MET A 190 -18.94 -19.52 37.57
N PHE A 191 -19.40 -18.52 36.81
CA PHE A 191 -18.67 -18.04 35.64
C PHE A 191 -17.48 -17.21 36.13
N VAL A 192 -16.29 -17.81 36.16
CA VAL A 192 -15.04 -17.09 36.40
C VAL A 192 -14.54 -16.55 35.07
N PHE A 193 -14.55 -15.22 34.91
CA PHE A 193 -13.88 -14.54 33.81
C PHE A 193 -12.45 -14.20 34.26
N ILE A 194 -11.45 -14.84 33.65
CA ILE A 194 -10.04 -14.52 33.90
C ILE A 194 -9.60 -13.46 32.89
N LEU A 195 -9.31 -12.26 33.39
CA LEU A 195 -8.59 -11.21 32.66
C LEU A 195 -7.10 -11.51 32.73
N ILE A 196 -6.49 -11.86 31.60
CA ILE A 196 -5.03 -11.94 31.49
C ILE A 196 -4.53 -10.61 30.96
N ASN A 197 -3.91 -9.81 31.83
CA ASN A 197 -3.10 -8.66 31.45
C ASN A 197 -1.67 -9.16 31.28
N ASP A 198 -1.21 -9.28 30.04
CA ASP A 198 0.23 -9.39 29.77
C ASP A 198 0.80 -7.96 29.76
N ILE A 199 1.70 -7.69 30.70
CA ILE A 199 2.43 -6.42 30.92
C ILE A 199 3.48 -6.23 29.82
#